data_AF-A0A6G6XAG9-F1
#
_entry.id   AF-A0A6G6XAG9-F1
#
_cell.length_a   1.000
_cell.length_b   1.000
_cell.length_c   1.000
_cell.angle_alpha   90.00
_cell.angle_beta   90.00
_cell.angle_gamma   90.00
#
_symmetry.space_group_name_H-M   'P 1'
#
loop_
_entity.id
_entity.type
_entity.pdbx_description
1 polymer ?
#
loop_
_entity_poly.entity_id
_entity_poly.type
_entity_poly.pdbx_seq_one_letter_code
_entity_poly.pdbx_strand_id
1 'polypeptide(L)'
;MSERLSEIGRFQHAAKGEPVVLPKDCDQLVFLAEGASKLIVHMPDLSEQVLAFHFAGDMIYLPHHSQPGLGIIALEDCRIIGFPAKDFLEIAELEPSVLRTILDRSLLALQRSRNKAIRLGRKSAQERIADFLLAMADRIGEPEGNAIRLILPMSRRDIGNSLGLTIETVSRQFTELRDEGVVSTSGRSLVRLNCLGELAVRAGHKHHAEEPCEFCAGSKNDLQPVAIATAD
;
A
#
# COMPACT_ATOMS: atom_id res chain seq x y z
N MET A 1 -3.24 20.88 -11.24
CA MET A 1 -3.20 21.56 -9.92
C MET A 1 -3.60 23.00 -10.16
N SER A 2 -4.49 23.56 -9.35
CA SER A 2 -4.85 24.99 -9.46
C SER A 2 -3.62 25.86 -9.23
N GLU A 3 -3.57 27.03 -9.88
CA GLU A 3 -2.51 28.03 -9.71
C GLU A 3 -2.36 28.42 -8.24
N ARG A 4 -3.49 28.58 -7.53
CA ARG A 4 -3.55 28.91 -6.09
C ARG A 4 -2.92 27.84 -5.19
N LEU A 5 -3.16 26.56 -5.50
CA LEU A 5 -2.55 25.46 -4.77
C LEU A 5 -1.05 25.40 -5.01
N SER A 6 -0.58 25.82 -6.19
CA SER A 6 0.84 25.83 -6.51
C SER A 6 1.61 26.88 -5.71
N GLU A 7 0.97 27.98 -5.29
CA GLU A 7 1.57 29.05 -4.49
C GLU A 7 1.82 28.63 -3.04
N ILE A 8 0.92 27.84 -2.45
CA ILE A 8 1.05 27.36 -1.05
C ILE A 8 1.76 26.00 -0.94
N GLY A 9 1.97 25.33 -2.07
CA GLY A 9 2.57 24.00 -2.13
C GLY A 9 4.07 24.02 -1.91
N ARG A 10 4.53 23.28 -0.90
CA ARG A 10 5.96 23.03 -0.66
C ARG A 10 6.38 21.73 -1.34
N PHE A 11 7.07 21.87 -2.46
CA PHE A 11 7.65 20.74 -3.18
C PHE A 11 8.86 20.18 -2.45
N GLN A 12 8.92 18.87 -2.33
CA GLN A 12 10.01 18.15 -1.69
C GLN A 12 10.32 16.87 -2.47
N HIS A 13 11.62 16.60 -2.58
CA HIS A 13 12.13 15.28 -2.93
C HIS A 13 12.57 14.57 -1.66
N ALA A 14 12.26 13.28 -1.54
CA ALA A 14 12.77 12.41 -0.49
C ALA A 14 13.34 11.15 -1.13
N ALA A 15 14.63 10.87 -0.91
CA ALA A 15 15.24 9.66 -1.44
C ALA A 15 14.75 8.43 -0.68
N LYS A 16 14.85 7.25 -1.29
CA LYS A 16 14.49 5.99 -0.64
C LYS A 16 15.12 5.85 0.75
N GLY A 17 14.27 5.60 1.75
CA GLY A 17 14.65 5.42 3.16
C GLY A 17 14.68 6.73 3.96
N GLU A 18 14.59 7.89 3.31
CA GLU A 18 14.61 9.17 3.99
C GLU A 18 13.22 9.56 4.53
N PRO A 19 13.18 10.27 5.66
CA PRO A 19 11.95 10.86 6.15
C PRO A 19 11.53 12.07 5.31
N VAL A 20 10.22 12.25 5.15
CA VAL A 20 9.64 13.47 4.57
C VAL A 20 9.70 14.57 5.63
N VAL A 21 10.37 15.67 5.33
CA VAL A 21 10.59 16.78 6.27
C VAL A 21 9.64 17.93 5.94
N LEU A 22 8.56 18.03 6.72
CA LEU A 22 7.56 19.08 6.61
C LEU A 22 7.56 19.98 7.86
N PRO A 23 7.01 21.20 7.77
CA PRO A 23 6.74 22.03 8.93
C PRO A 23 5.94 21.26 10.00
N LYS A 24 6.27 21.48 11.27
CA LYS A 24 5.64 20.82 12.43
C LYS A 24 4.89 21.80 13.33
N ASP A 25 4.68 23.02 12.85
CA ASP A 25 3.97 24.10 13.53
C ASP A 25 2.47 24.15 13.20
N CYS A 26 2.06 23.51 12.10
CA CYS A 26 0.66 23.37 11.69
C CYS A 26 0.39 22.01 11.03
N ASP A 27 -0.87 21.59 11.05
CA ASP A 27 -1.31 20.36 10.37
C ASP A 27 -0.97 20.43 8.88
N GLN A 28 -0.50 19.32 8.32
CA GLN A 28 -0.10 19.22 6.92
C GLN A 28 -1.02 18.29 6.14
N LEU A 29 -1.38 18.72 4.93
CA LEU A 29 -1.88 17.84 3.89
C LEU A 29 -0.73 17.55 2.92
N VAL A 30 -0.48 16.29 2.65
CA VAL A 30 0.67 15.83 1.88
C VAL A 30 0.17 15.06 0.68
N PHE A 31 0.51 15.54 -0.51
CA PHE A 31 0.21 14.83 -1.76
C PHE A 31 1.47 14.11 -2.24
N LEU A 32 1.36 12.79 -2.43
CA LEU A 32 2.42 11.99 -3.02
C LEU A 32 2.27 12.03 -4.54
N ALA A 33 3.05 12.86 -5.21
CA ALA A 33 2.97 13.01 -6.66
C ALA A 33 3.58 11.78 -7.36
N GLU A 34 4.71 11.28 -6.86
CA GLU A 34 5.40 10.10 -7.39
C GLU A 34 6.07 9.27 -6.31
N GLY A 35 6.31 8.01 -6.62
CA GLY A 35 6.96 7.04 -5.75
C GLY A 35 5.99 6.35 -4.79
N ALA A 36 6.56 5.77 -3.74
CA ALA A 36 5.84 5.07 -2.70
C ALA A 36 6.40 5.44 -1.32
N SER A 37 5.51 5.57 -0.34
CA SER A 37 5.91 5.88 1.04
C SER A 37 5.16 5.03 2.06
N LYS A 38 5.66 5.00 3.29
CA LYS A 38 4.96 4.44 4.45
C LYS A 38 4.69 5.54 5.46
N LEU A 39 3.48 5.54 6.02
CA LEU A 39 3.14 6.29 7.22
C LEU A 39 3.43 5.42 8.42
N ILE A 40 4.21 5.95 9.34
CA ILE A 40 4.60 5.32 10.59
C ILE A 40 4.09 6.11 11.79
N VAL A 41 3.88 5.42 12.89
CA VAL A 41 3.77 6.00 14.22
C VAL A 41 4.99 5.57 15.04
N HIS A 42 5.57 6.51 15.76
CA HIS A 42 6.65 6.23 16.71
C HIS A 42 6.05 5.78 18.03
N MET A 43 6.34 4.55 18.44
CA MET A 43 5.87 3.99 19.69
C MET A 43 6.74 4.49 20.87
N PRO A 44 6.21 4.45 22.11
CA PRO A 44 6.97 4.88 23.29
C PRO A 44 8.27 4.09 23.54
N ASP A 45 8.34 2.85 23.05
CA ASP A 45 9.50 1.96 23.15
C ASP A 45 10.53 2.18 22.03
N LEU A 46 10.44 3.31 21.30
CA LEU A 46 11.24 3.66 20.12
C LEU A 46 11.04 2.73 18.91
N SER A 47 10.11 1.78 18.99
CA SER A 47 9.73 0.99 17.82
C SER A 47 8.87 1.83 16.87
N GLU A 48 8.89 1.47 15.59
CA GLU A 48 8.01 2.08 14.60
C GLU A 48 6.90 1.10 14.24
N GLN A 49 5.67 1.61 14.07
CA GLN A 49 4.57 0.84 13.51
C GLN A 49 4.07 1.47 12.20
N VAL A 50 4.01 0.67 11.14
CA VAL A 50 3.51 1.03 9.82
C VAL A 50 1.99 1.05 9.84
N LEU A 51 1.44 2.25 9.75
CA LEU A 51 0.00 2.47 9.72
C LEU A 51 -0.57 2.28 8.32
N ALA A 52 0.11 2.77 7.29
CA ALA A 52 -0.35 2.69 5.91
C ALA A 52 0.80 2.76 4.91
N PHE A 53 0.56 2.22 3.72
CA PHE A 53 1.39 2.43 2.54
C PHE A 53 0.68 3.37 1.58
N HIS A 54 1.41 4.32 1.02
CA HIS A 54 0.91 5.33 0.09
C HIS A 54 1.64 5.21 -1.25
N PHE A 55 0.92 5.48 -2.33
CA PHE A 55 1.41 5.47 -3.70
C PHE A 55 1.06 6.80 -4.39
N ALA A 56 1.62 7.02 -5.58
CA ALA A 56 1.32 8.19 -6.39
C ALA A 56 -0.20 8.47 -6.47
N GLY A 57 -0.60 9.71 -6.21
CA GLY A 57 -1.99 10.15 -6.18
C GLY A 57 -2.67 10.08 -4.81
N ASP A 58 -2.03 9.51 -3.79
CA ASP A 58 -2.57 9.52 -2.43
C ASP A 58 -2.38 10.87 -1.73
N MET A 59 -3.34 11.22 -0.87
CA MET A 59 -3.24 12.30 0.09
C MET A 59 -3.08 11.75 1.51
N ILE A 60 -2.18 12.36 2.28
CA ILE A 60 -1.84 11.98 3.65
C ILE A 60 -2.05 13.19 4.54
N TYR A 61 -2.83 13.02 5.60
CA TYR A 61 -2.98 14.04 6.63
C TYR A 61 -1.97 13.78 7.75
N LEU A 62 -1.19 14.81 8.10
CA LEU A 62 -0.18 14.75 9.15
C LEU A 62 -0.45 15.86 10.18
N PRO A 63 -1.08 15.53 11.32
CA PRO A 63 -1.34 16.52 12.36
C PRO A 63 -0.06 16.96 13.08
N HIS A 64 0.04 18.24 13.42
CA HIS A 64 1.19 18.80 14.15
C HIS A 64 1.26 18.35 15.62
N HIS A 65 0.11 18.02 16.21
CA HIS A 65 -0.05 17.60 17.60
C HIS A 65 -0.60 16.17 17.68
N SER A 66 0.00 15.21 16.96
CA SER A 66 -0.25 13.79 17.23
C SER A 66 0.56 13.29 18.41
N GLN A 67 -0.11 12.56 19.31
CA GLN A 67 0.55 11.73 20.32
C GLN A 67 0.01 10.28 20.20
N PRO A 68 0.84 9.29 19.83
CA PRO A 68 2.26 9.40 19.48
C PRO A 68 2.49 10.07 18.11
N GLY A 69 3.72 10.54 17.87
CA GLY A 69 4.10 11.26 16.66
C GLY A 69 3.99 10.42 15.39
N LEU A 70 3.46 11.01 14.32
CA LEU A 70 3.39 10.41 12.99
C LEU A 70 4.57 10.87 12.12
N GLY A 71 4.97 10.01 11.18
CA GLY A 71 6.04 10.29 10.22
C GLY A 71 5.80 9.60 8.87
N ILE A 72 6.36 10.15 7.81
CA ILE A 72 6.30 9.56 6.47
C ILE A 72 7.74 9.22 6.06
N ILE A 73 7.97 7.97 5.65
CA ILE A 73 9.28 7.50 5.16
C ILE A 73 9.12 7.06 3.70
N ALA A 74 10.02 7.52 2.84
CA ALA A 74 10.07 7.13 1.45
C ALA A 74 10.49 5.66 1.30
N LEU A 75 9.73 4.86 0.54
CA LEU A 75 10.06 3.47 0.20
C LEU A 75 10.79 3.37 -1.15
N GLU A 76 10.60 4.37 -1.98
CA GLU A 76 11.26 4.66 -3.26
C GLU A 76 11.55 6.16 -3.32
N ASP A 77 12.26 6.63 -4.34
CA ASP A 77 12.43 8.07 -4.53
C ASP A 77 11.06 8.73 -4.75
N CYS A 78 10.74 9.72 -3.91
CA CYS A 78 9.41 10.33 -3.85
C CYS A 78 9.45 11.78 -4.29
N ARG A 79 8.45 12.19 -5.07
CA ARG A 79 8.09 13.61 -5.25
C ARG A 79 6.83 13.90 -4.47
N ILE A 80 6.92 14.85 -3.54
CA ILE A 80 5.89 15.14 -2.56
C ILE A 80 5.60 16.64 -2.56
N ILE A 81 4.34 16.98 -2.29
CA ILE A 81 3.92 18.36 -2.07
C ILE A 81 3.24 18.43 -0.70
N GLY A 82 3.80 19.23 0.20
CA GLY A 82 3.19 19.55 1.49
C GLY A 82 2.41 20.85 1.42
N PHE A 83 1.26 20.89 2.07
CA PHE A 83 0.41 22.08 2.19
C PHE A 83 0.05 22.28 3.67
N PRO A 84 0.09 23.53 4.20
CA PRO A 84 -0.62 23.84 5.43
C PRO A 84 -2.09 23.46 5.25
N ALA A 85 -2.60 22.58 6.10
CA ALA A 85 -3.93 21.98 5.91
C ALA A 85 -5.03 23.04 5.91
N LYS A 86 -4.89 24.07 6.75
CA LYS A 86 -5.82 25.20 6.83
C LYS A 86 -5.92 25.95 5.51
N ASP A 87 -4.79 26.44 4.99
CA ASP A 87 -4.72 27.23 3.76
C ASP A 87 -5.23 26.42 2.56
N PHE A 88 -4.89 25.13 2.52
CA PHE A 88 -5.38 24.23 1.48
C PHE A 88 -6.91 24.07 1.50
N LEU A 89 -7.52 23.95 2.69
CA LEU A 89 -8.97 23.86 2.84
C LEU A 89 -9.66 25.18 2.46
N GLU A 90 -9.10 26.33 2.85
CA GLU A 90 -9.62 27.66 2.47
C GLU A 90 -9.63 27.83 0.93
N ILE A 91 -8.59 27.36 0.23
CA ILE A 91 -8.58 27.36 -1.24
C ILE A 91 -9.60 26.36 -1.81
N ALA A 92 -9.71 25.17 -1.21
CA ALA A 92 -10.65 24.14 -1.66
C ALA A 92 -12.12 24.59 -1.57
N GLU A 93 -12.48 25.45 -0.61
CA GLU A 93 -13.82 26.06 -0.52
C GLU A 93 -14.15 26.92 -1.75
N LEU A 94 -13.14 27.57 -2.33
CA LEU A 94 -13.30 28.40 -3.53
C LEU A 94 -13.33 27.56 -4.83
N GLU A 95 -12.95 26.27 -4.74
CA GLU A 95 -12.83 25.35 -5.88
C GLU A 95 -13.53 24.02 -5.60
N PRO A 96 -14.84 23.90 -5.91
CA PRO A 96 -15.63 22.71 -5.58
C PRO A 96 -15.07 21.38 -6.12
N SER A 97 -14.33 21.40 -7.23
CA SER A 97 -13.65 20.23 -7.80
C SER A 97 -12.52 19.72 -6.91
N VAL A 98 -11.74 20.63 -6.31
CA VAL A 98 -10.68 20.31 -5.35
C VAL A 98 -11.29 19.71 -4.10
N LEU A 99 -12.32 20.35 -3.53
CA LEU A 99 -13.02 19.85 -2.34
C LEU A 99 -13.59 18.44 -2.54
N ARG A 100 -14.26 18.18 -3.67
CA ARG A 100 -14.78 16.84 -4.01
C ARG A 100 -13.66 15.81 -4.09
N THR A 101 -12.57 16.14 -4.77
CA THR A 101 -11.42 15.24 -4.90
C THR A 101 -10.85 14.87 -3.54
N ILE A 102 -10.68 15.83 -2.64
CA ILE A 102 -10.17 15.57 -1.28
C ILE A 102 -11.13 14.66 -0.53
N LEU A 103 -12.43 14.97 -0.55
CA LEU A 103 -13.45 14.19 0.14
C LEU A 103 -13.46 12.73 -0.35
N ASP A 104 -13.43 12.51 -1.66
CA ASP A 104 -13.39 11.16 -2.24
C ASP A 104 -12.13 10.40 -1.77
N ARG A 105 -10.96 11.05 -1.75
CA ARG A 105 -9.71 10.46 -1.26
C ARG A 105 -9.77 10.17 0.23
N SER A 106 -10.34 11.06 1.04
CA SER A 106 -10.52 10.88 2.49
C SER A 106 -11.46 9.71 2.80
N LEU A 107 -12.57 9.58 2.07
CA LEU A 107 -13.53 8.48 2.23
C LEU A 107 -12.89 7.14 1.87
N LEU A 108 -12.11 7.08 0.78
CA LEU A 108 -11.33 5.90 0.41
C LEU A 108 -10.30 5.53 1.48
N ALA A 109 -9.55 6.51 2.01
CA ALA A 109 -8.59 6.29 3.09
C ALA A 109 -9.27 5.76 4.37
N LEU A 110 -10.43 6.31 4.73
CA LEU A 110 -11.24 5.85 5.86
C LEU A 110 -11.73 4.42 5.68
N GLN A 111 -12.24 4.08 4.49
CA GLN A 111 -12.64 2.71 4.16
C GLN A 111 -11.46 1.74 4.29
N ARG A 112 -10.27 2.11 3.80
CA ARG A 112 -9.05 1.28 3.94
C ARG A 112 -8.65 1.09 5.40
N SER A 113 -8.74 2.13 6.22
CA SER A 113 -8.45 2.06 7.66
C SER A 113 -9.42 1.11 8.39
N ARG A 114 -10.72 1.21 8.11
CA ARG A 114 -11.75 0.30 8.65
C ARG A 114 -11.50 -1.15 8.24
N ASN A 115 -11.22 -1.40 6.96
CA ASN A 115 -10.88 -2.74 6.48
C ASN A 115 -9.62 -3.27 7.19
N LYS A 116 -8.60 -2.45 7.41
CA LYS A 116 -7.40 -2.85 8.18
C LYS A 116 -7.74 -3.25 9.61
N ALA A 117 -8.57 -2.47 10.31
CA ALA A 117 -8.99 -2.78 11.68
C ALA A 117 -9.73 -4.12 11.78
N ILE A 118 -10.67 -4.39 10.86
CA ILE A 118 -11.42 -5.66 10.82
C ILE A 118 -10.48 -6.86 10.64
N ARG A 119 -9.45 -6.73 9.79
CA ARG A 119 -8.51 -7.82 9.48
C ARG A 119 -7.61 -8.19 10.65
N LEU A 120 -7.10 -7.20 11.38
CA LEU A 120 -6.14 -7.42 12.47
C LEU A 120 -6.72 -8.25 13.63
N GLY A 121 -8.04 -8.23 13.83
CA GLY A 121 -8.67 -8.95 14.95
C GLY A 121 -9.15 -10.37 14.64
N ARG A 122 -9.28 -10.77 13.37
CA ARG A 122 -10.04 -12.00 13.00
C ARG A 122 -9.36 -12.91 11.98
N LYS A 123 -8.38 -12.40 11.22
CA LYS A 123 -7.71 -13.18 10.17
C LYS A 123 -6.46 -13.88 10.69
N SER A 124 -6.24 -15.11 10.23
CA SER A 124 -4.98 -15.85 10.30
C SER A 124 -3.86 -15.13 9.53
N ALA A 125 -2.62 -15.56 9.72
CA ALA A 125 -1.47 -14.97 9.02
C ALA A 125 -1.60 -15.10 7.48
N GLN A 126 -2.06 -16.27 7.00
CA GLN A 126 -2.28 -16.53 5.58
C GLN A 126 -3.32 -15.58 5.00
N GLU A 127 -4.47 -15.47 5.68
CA GLU A 127 -5.56 -14.59 5.25
C GLU A 127 -5.15 -13.13 5.22
N ARG A 128 -4.32 -12.67 6.16
CA ARG A 128 -3.80 -11.29 6.16
C ARG A 128 -2.90 -11.02 4.98
N ILE A 129 -2.03 -11.97 4.62
CA ILE A 129 -1.07 -11.79 3.52
C ILE A 129 -1.76 -11.90 2.17
N ALA A 130 -2.68 -12.84 2.01
CA ALA A 130 -3.49 -12.95 0.80
C ALA A 130 -4.32 -11.68 0.56
N ASP A 131 -5.00 -11.18 1.61
CA ASP A 131 -5.76 -9.93 1.54
C ASP A 131 -4.87 -8.71 1.26
N PHE A 132 -3.68 -8.66 1.86
CA PHE A 132 -2.71 -7.61 1.58
C PHE A 132 -2.30 -7.61 0.10
N LEU A 133 -2.02 -8.78 -0.47
CA LEU A 133 -1.64 -8.90 -1.89
C LEU A 133 -2.75 -8.48 -2.83
N LEU A 134 -4.02 -8.85 -2.54
CA LEU A 134 -5.18 -8.38 -3.30
C LEU A 134 -5.32 -6.86 -3.21
N ALA A 135 -5.19 -6.30 -2.01
CA ALA A 135 -5.24 -4.84 -1.83
C ALA A 135 -4.09 -4.10 -2.52
N MET A 136 -2.93 -4.74 -2.73
CA MET A 136 -1.85 -4.18 -3.55
C MET A 136 -2.14 -4.32 -5.04
N ALA A 137 -2.76 -5.42 -5.47
CA ALA A 137 -3.21 -5.60 -6.86
C ALA A 137 -4.16 -4.50 -7.31
N ASP A 138 -5.10 -4.10 -6.45
CA ASP A 138 -6.03 -3.00 -6.75
C ASP A 138 -5.34 -1.63 -6.85
N ARG A 139 -4.15 -1.46 -6.25
CA ARG A 139 -3.49 -0.14 -6.11
C ARG A 139 -2.32 0.05 -7.06
N ILE A 140 -1.54 -1.01 -7.28
CA ILE A 140 -0.28 -0.98 -8.04
C ILE A 140 -0.13 -2.21 -8.94
N GLY A 141 -1.19 -2.99 -9.13
CA GLY A 141 -1.19 -4.15 -10.00
C GLY A 141 -1.14 -3.75 -11.48
N GLU A 142 -0.23 -4.37 -12.20
CA GLU A 142 -0.15 -4.28 -13.66
C GLU A 142 -0.62 -5.62 -14.25
N PRO A 143 -1.57 -5.62 -15.20
CA PRO A 143 -1.95 -6.84 -15.91
C PRO A 143 -0.76 -7.45 -16.65
N GLU A 144 -0.55 -8.76 -16.50
CA GLU A 144 0.54 -9.50 -17.15
C GLU A 144 0.03 -10.86 -17.65
N GLY A 145 -0.60 -10.84 -18.83
CA GLY A 145 -1.30 -12.00 -19.37
C GLY A 145 -2.46 -12.40 -18.46
N ASN A 146 -2.45 -13.63 -17.94
CA ASN A 146 -3.46 -14.12 -17.01
C ASN A 146 -3.11 -13.89 -15.53
N ALA A 147 -2.12 -13.05 -15.25
CA ALA A 147 -1.66 -12.75 -13.90
C ALA A 147 -1.67 -11.25 -13.63
N ILE A 148 -1.53 -10.88 -12.35
CA ILE A 148 -1.23 -9.50 -11.96
C ILE A 148 0.22 -9.44 -11.47
N ARG A 149 1.00 -8.54 -12.06
CA ARG A 149 2.36 -8.23 -11.65
C ARG A 149 2.35 -7.13 -10.59
N LEU A 150 3.06 -7.36 -9.50
CA LEU A 150 3.27 -6.40 -8.42
C LEU A 150 4.76 -6.16 -8.21
N ILE A 151 5.17 -4.90 -8.23
CA ILE A 151 6.46 -4.48 -7.69
C ILE A 151 6.18 -3.90 -6.30
N LEU A 152 6.46 -4.67 -5.25
CA LEU A 152 6.27 -4.22 -3.88
C LEU A 152 7.44 -3.33 -3.44
N PRO A 153 7.23 -2.02 -3.18
CA PRO A 153 8.32 -1.12 -2.77
C PRO A 153 8.76 -1.35 -1.32
N MET A 154 7.87 -1.94 -0.51
CA MET A 154 8.08 -2.23 0.90
C MET A 154 8.79 -3.57 1.12
N SER A 155 9.54 -3.68 2.21
CA SER A 155 10.21 -4.94 2.58
C SER A 155 9.25 -5.93 3.28
N ARG A 156 9.66 -7.20 3.40
CA ARG A 156 8.93 -8.18 4.23
C ARG A 156 8.79 -7.74 5.69
N ARG A 157 9.77 -6.99 6.21
CA ARG A 157 9.73 -6.39 7.55
C ARG A 157 8.60 -5.36 7.65
N ASP A 158 8.49 -4.46 6.68
CA ASP A 158 7.43 -3.44 6.65
C ASP A 158 6.05 -4.09 6.52
N ILE A 159 5.93 -5.14 5.69
CA ILE A 159 4.69 -5.91 5.55
C ILE A 159 4.30 -6.54 6.89
N GLY A 160 5.24 -7.23 7.55
CA GLY A 160 4.99 -7.85 8.85
C GLY A 160 4.57 -6.83 9.89
N ASN A 161 5.30 -5.73 9.98
CA ASN A 161 5.01 -4.63 10.89
C ASN A 161 3.60 -4.02 10.65
N SER A 162 3.21 -3.82 9.39
CA SER A 162 1.86 -3.32 9.04
C SER A 162 0.73 -4.32 9.36
N LEU A 163 1.00 -5.62 9.29
CA LEU A 163 0.01 -6.69 9.47
C LEU A 163 -0.01 -7.30 10.89
N GLY A 164 0.88 -6.85 11.78
CA GLY A 164 1.07 -7.45 13.10
C GLY A 164 1.61 -8.88 13.03
N LEU A 165 2.51 -9.15 12.08
CA LEU A 165 3.17 -10.43 11.87
C LEU A 165 4.69 -10.27 11.97
N THR A 166 5.40 -11.36 12.30
CA THR A 166 6.85 -11.37 12.22
C THR A 166 7.34 -11.48 10.77
N ILE A 167 8.56 -11.03 10.49
CA ILE A 167 9.16 -11.15 9.14
C ILE A 167 9.30 -12.61 8.70
N GLU A 168 9.57 -13.52 9.63
CA GLU A 168 9.66 -14.97 9.41
C GLU A 168 8.30 -15.53 9.02
N THR A 169 7.23 -15.09 9.70
CA THR A 169 5.86 -15.48 9.37
C THR A 169 5.50 -14.99 7.97
N VAL A 170 5.79 -13.73 7.64
CA VAL A 170 5.57 -13.23 6.28
C VAL A 170 6.33 -14.07 5.25
N SER A 171 7.61 -14.32 5.49
CA SER A 171 8.45 -15.08 4.56
C SER A 171 7.94 -16.51 4.37
N ARG A 172 7.51 -17.17 5.45
CA ARG A 172 6.93 -18.53 5.40
C ARG A 172 5.67 -18.55 4.54
N GLN A 173 4.75 -17.60 4.76
CA GLN A 173 3.50 -17.54 4.00
C GLN A 173 3.73 -17.21 2.51
N PHE A 174 4.70 -16.35 2.17
CA PHE A 174 5.08 -16.15 0.77
C PHE A 174 5.63 -17.43 0.12
N THR A 175 6.38 -18.23 0.87
CA THR A 175 6.87 -19.53 0.41
C THR A 175 5.72 -20.53 0.21
N GLU A 176 4.81 -20.67 1.18
CA GLU A 176 3.63 -21.53 1.05
C GLU A 176 2.77 -21.16 -0.18
N LEU A 177 2.46 -19.87 -0.37
CA LEU A 177 1.70 -19.41 -1.54
C LEU A 177 2.42 -19.69 -2.87
N ARG A 178 3.76 -19.65 -2.87
CA ARG A 178 4.59 -19.91 -4.05
C ARG A 178 4.67 -21.39 -4.38
N ASP A 179 4.90 -22.22 -3.38
CA ASP A 179 5.03 -23.66 -3.55
C ASP A 179 3.69 -24.28 -4.01
N GLU A 180 2.58 -23.64 -3.67
CA GLU A 180 1.23 -23.98 -4.15
C GLU A 180 0.85 -23.31 -5.49
N GLY A 181 1.78 -22.58 -6.11
CA GLY A 181 1.61 -21.98 -7.45
C GLY A 181 0.68 -20.76 -7.52
N VAL A 182 0.12 -20.30 -6.39
CA VAL A 182 -0.83 -19.17 -6.34
C VAL A 182 -0.15 -17.84 -6.59
N VAL A 183 1.09 -17.72 -6.16
CA VAL A 183 1.95 -16.60 -6.51
C VAL A 183 3.28 -17.09 -7.05
N SER A 184 3.99 -16.23 -7.77
CA SER A 184 5.41 -16.42 -8.06
C SER A 184 6.18 -15.21 -7.58
N THR A 185 7.42 -15.40 -7.16
CA THR A 185 8.26 -14.32 -6.64
C THR A 185 9.58 -14.29 -7.41
N SER A 186 10.04 -13.10 -7.80
CA SER A 186 11.38 -12.91 -8.37
C SER A 186 12.11 -11.82 -7.59
N GLY A 187 13.33 -12.12 -7.14
CA GLY A 187 14.08 -11.26 -6.24
C GLY A 187 13.30 -10.95 -4.95
N ARG A 188 13.44 -9.72 -4.45
CA ARG A 188 12.86 -9.30 -3.15
C ARG A 188 11.50 -8.61 -3.25
N SER A 189 11.19 -7.99 -4.39
CA SER A 189 10.05 -7.08 -4.55
C SER A 189 9.01 -7.56 -5.57
N LEU A 190 9.41 -8.33 -6.59
CA LEU A 190 8.49 -8.73 -7.64
C LEU A 190 7.65 -9.94 -7.19
N VAL A 191 6.34 -9.76 -7.21
CA VAL A 191 5.34 -10.79 -6.92
C VAL A 191 4.36 -10.84 -8.08
N ARG A 192 4.15 -12.02 -8.63
CA ARG A 192 3.16 -12.29 -9.66
C ARG A 192 2.01 -13.06 -9.02
N LEU A 193 0.77 -12.59 -9.18
CA LEU A 193 -0.44 -13.24 -8.69
C LEU A 193 -1.01 -14.11 -9.81
N ASN A 194 -0.86 -15.43 -9.71
CA ASN A 194 -1.17 -16.36 -10.79
C ASN A 194 -2.66 -16.75 -10.84
N CYS A 195 -3.35 -16.74 -9.70
CA CYS A 195 -4.81 -16.93 -9.66
C CYS A 195 -5.44 -16.09 -8.55
N LEU A 196 -6.14 -15.02 -8.94
CA LEU A 196 -6.80 -14.11 -8.01
C LEU A 196 -7.94 -14.77 -7.23
N GLY A 197 -8.67 -15.70 -7.86
CA GLY A 197 -9.77 -16.42 -7.21
C GLY A 197 -9.28 -17.24 -6.02
N GLU A 198 -8.22 -18.03 -6.20
CA GLU A 198 -7.61 -18.80 -5.11
C GLU A 198 -7.04 -17.89 -4.02
N LEU A 199 -6.41 -16.77 -4.41
CA LEU A 199 -5.92 -15.79 -3.45
C LEU A 199 -7.05 -15.13 -2.65
N ALA A 200 -8.21 -14.85 -3.27
CA ALA A 200 -9.40 -14.33 -2.61
C ALA A 200 -10.00 -15.33 -1.62
N VAL A 201 -10.05 -16.61 -1.98
CA VAL A 201 -10.47 -17.69 -1.07
C VAL A 201 -9.54 -17.73 0.15
N ARG A 202 -8.22 -17.68 -0.06
CA ARG A 202 -7.22 -17.63 1.02
C ARG A 202 -7.29 -16.36 1.85
N ALA A 203 -7.75 -15.25 1.28
CA ALA A 203 -8.02 -14.02 2.01
C ALA A 203 -9.30 -14.11 2.87
N GLY A 204 -10.05 -15.21 2.81
CA GLY A 204 -11.30 -15.41 3.55
C GLY A 204 -12.48 -14.66 2.93
N HIS A 205 -12.41 -14.29 1.63
CA HIS A 205 -13.51 -13.63 0.94
C HIS A 205 -14.56 -14.67 0.54
N LYS A 206 -15.61 -14.82 1.36
CA LYS A 206 -16.64 -15.86 1.21
C LYS A 206 -17.58 -15.70 0.00
N HIS A 207 -17.43 -14.66 -0.82
CA HIS A 207 -18.33 -14.35 -1.94
C HIS A 207 -17.73 -14.43 -3.35
N HIS A 208 -16.46 -14.82 -3.52
CA HIS A 208 -15.85 -15.00 -4.85
C HIS A 208 -15.81 -16.46 -5.34
N ALA A 209 -16.49 -17.38 -4.64
CA ALA A 209 -16.53 -18.78 -5.03
C ALA A 209 -17.49 -19.08 -6.22
N GLU A 210 -18.35 -18.14 -6.61
CA GLU A 210 -19.44 -18.39 -7.58
C GLU A 210 -19.26 -17.69 -8.94
N GLU A 211 -18.32 -16.76 -9.09
CA GLU A 211 -17.97 -16.21 -10.40
C GLU A 211 -16.69 -16.89 -10.94
N PRO A 212 -16.75 -17.61 -12.07
CA PRO A 212 -15.56 -18.21 -12.66
C PRO A 212 -14.59 -17.08 -13.01
N CYS A 213 -13.46 -17.04 -12.32
CA CYS A 213 -12.37 -16.16 -12.66
C CYS A 213 -11.98 -16.39 -14.13
N GLU A 214 -12.27 -15.44 -15.02
CA GLU A 214 -11.92 -15.51 -16.46
C GLU A 214 -10.42 -15.82 -16.67
N PHE A 215 -9.58 -15.48 -15.69
CA PHE A 215 -8.15 -15.76 -15.69
C PHE A 215 -7.77 -17.20 -15.30
N CYS A 216 -8.55 -17.86 -14.44
CA CYS A 216 -8.24 -19.24 -13.97
C CYS A 216 -8.93 -20.33 -14.82
N ALA A 217 -9.76 -19.97 -15.81
CA ALA A 217 -10.49 -20.91 -16.67
C ALA A 217 -9.58 -21.76 -17.60
N GLY A 218 -8.31 -21.35 -17.81
CA GLY A 218 -7.36 -22.05 -18.70
C GLY A 218 -6.18 -22.76 -18.03
N SER A 219 -5.98 -22.66 -16.71
CA SER A 219 -4.70 -23.03 -16.08
C SER A 219 -4.69 -24.34 -15.30
N LYS A 220 -5.81 -25.07 -15.21
CA LYS A 220 -5.89 -26.25 -14.32
C LYS A 220 -5.09 -27.48 -14.78
N ASN A 221 -4.44 -27.48 -15.95
CA ASN A 221 -3.82 -28.70 -16.47
C ASN A 221 -2.35 -28.64 -16.93
N ASP A 222 -1.63 -27.51 -16.81
CA ASP A 222 -0.24 -27.42 -17.32
C ASP A 222 0.72 -26.64 -16.40
N LEU A 223 0.68 -26.90 -15.09
CA LEU A 223 1.76 -26.48 -14.19
C LEU A 223 2.86 -27.56 -14.17
N GLN A 224 3.67 -27.60 -15.24
CA GLN A 224 5.01 -28.19 -15.12
C GLN A 224 5.95 -27.18 -14.44
N PRO A 225 6.88 -27.63 -13.58
CA PRO A 225 7.78 -26.74 -12.88
C PRO A 225 8.70 -26.01 -13.87
N VAL A 226 8.56 -24.69 -13.95
CA VAL A 226 9.50 -23.84 -14.69
C VAL A 226 10.80 -23.81 -13.91
N ALA A 227 11.80 -24.52 -14.42
CA ALA A 227 13.18 -24.45 -13.93
C ALA A 227 13.70 -23.02 -14.11
N ILE A 228 13.98 -22.35 -13.00
CA ILE A 228 14.65 -21.05 -13.01
C ILE A 228 16.14 -21.34 -13.23
N ALA A 229 16.62 -21.05 -14.44
CA ALA A 229 18.03 -21.10 -14.76
C ALA A 229 18.78 -20.06 -13.90
N THR A 230 19.70 -20.53 -13.07
CA THR A 230 20.73 -19.72 -12.44
C THR A 230 21.74 -19.32 -13.51
N ALA A 231 21.93 -18.02 -13.71
CA ALA A 231 23.07 -17.50 -14.47
C ALA A 231 24.09 -16.94 -13.47
N ASP A 232 25.34 -17.34 -13.69
CA ASP A 232 26.57 -16.99 -12.98
C ASP A 232 26.85 -15.48 -12.88
#